data_AF-A0A1I7UIQ9-F1
#
_entry.id   AF-A0A1I7UIQ9-F1
#
_cell.length_a   1.000
_cell.length_b   1.000
_cell.length_c   1.000
_cell.angle_alpha   90.00
_cell.angle_beta   90.00
_cell.angle_gamma   90.00
#
_symmetry.space_group_name_H-M   'P 1'
#
loop_
_entity.id
_entity.type
_entity.pdbx_description
1 polymer ?
#
loop_
_entity_poly.entity_id
_entity_poly.type
_entity_poly.pdbx_seq_one_letter_code
_entity_poly.pdbx_strand_id
1 'polypeptide(L)'
;MSVEGLLSEVRHFHEQNLQTALGEQLYYGGKRVFSDVKPGSSSGGHGDKAEKHHEVKSAIDNAKKTCDKALKGGNTSDVAKLREEHSALEKKVIDLAKLVAELQLEISTLRKGQVITKRHVLILGDGNLSFSLAIAPSDPGTIYFATVFDSRDEFTRKYQAEDTLESLEALTNVQLVFGVDATALPLHWKDLFDTIIMNFPHPGGKTNLRKSKILLAGIFRSLRYIMSDKAVFLLSLAIGQSGIEKVENPLQKELPNHKKDSWQAIYLGAEEGFILDSVEIFDTDRFTSYKSSGYKETGKGFNNREGLTLAFRKCNNQEKSLEEFQRNELKGEKFNYYRPFYSQDLSFLFKTDEAEGEKIAMNLLNSLAGNCLAQINEIELLRSICPDPQLPNRIYRIIWQGERLPMGREMCGRIHEELRCRLAQKIEDDDLPLTSAAPAAAAPAPAAPAKEEAAGDDDFDLFGSEDEEEDAEKAKIVEERLAAYAEKKSKKAGPIAKSSVILDVKPWDDETDLVEMEKLVRSIEMDGLVWGGGKLLPIGYGINKLQIITVIEDLKVSVDDLIERIIEDFEDHVQSVDIVAFNKI
;
A
#
# COMPACT_ATOMS: atom_id res chain seq x y z
N MET A 1 -1.42 -56.93 25.34
CA MET A 1 -2.23 -55.80 24.84
C MET A 1 -1.45 -55.11 23.74
N SER A 2 -2.04 -54.94 22.55
CA SER A 2 -1.37 -54.24 21.43
C SER A 2 -1.41 -52.73 21.66
N VAL A 3 -0.43 -52.02 21.09
CA VAL A 3 -0.35 -50.54 21.11
C VAL A 3 -1.62 -49.90 20.50
N GLU A 4 -2.23 -50.57 19.51
CA GLU A 4 -3.51 -50.16 18.94
C GLU A 4 -4.69 -50.32 19.90
N GLY A 5 -4.69 -51.36 20.75
CA GLY A 5 -5.72 -51.55 21.78
C GLY A 5 -5.70 -50.44 22.84
N LEU A 6 -4.50 -50.03 23.27
CA LEU A 6 -4.34 -48.92 24.23
C LEU A 6 -4.65 -47.55 23.59
N LEU A 7 -4.30 -47.33 22.31
CA LEU A 7 -4.65 -46.10 21.58
C LEU A 7 -6.15 -45.97 21.30
N SER A 8 -6.85 -47.10 21.15
CA SER A 8 -8.29 -47.17 21.01
C SER A 8 -9.00 -46.78 22.32
N GLU A 9 -8.60 -47.38 23.44
CA GLU A 9 -9.18 -47.06 24.75
C GLU A 9 -8.88 -45.62 25.21
N VAL A 10 -7.67 -45.11 24.92
CA VAL A 10 -7.31 -43.71 25.24
C VAL A 10 -8.09 -42.72 24.38
N ARG A 11 -8.32 -43.01 23.09
CA ARG A 11 -9.17 -42.18 22.21
C ARG A 11 -10.61 -42.16 22.69
N HIS A 12 -11.17 -43.33 23.02
CA HIS A 12 -12.55 -43.42 23.49
C HIS A 12 -12.75 -42.70 24.83
N PHE A 13 -11.78 -42.81 25.75
CA PHE A 13 -11.79 -42.11 27.02
C PHE A 13 -11.63 -40.58 26.88
N HIS A 14 -10.82 -40.11 25.91
CA HIS A 14 -10.70 -38.68 25.62
C HIS A 14 -11.95 -38.11 24.96
N GLU A 15 -12.56 -38.84 24.04
CA GLU A 15 -13.76 -38.41 23.33
C GLU A 15 -14.96 -38.32 24.27
N GLN A 16 -15.12 -39.29 25.19
CA GLN A 16 -16.17 -39.28 26.21
C GLN A 16 -15.99 -38.14 27.23
N ASN A 17 -14.75 -37.82 27.61
CA ASN A 17 -14.45 -36.67 28.49
C ASN A 17 -14.63 -35.33 27.78
N LEU A 18 -14.30 -35.24 26.49
CA LEU A 18 -14.49 -34.03 25.70
C LEU A 18 -15.99 -33.74 25.51
N GLN A 19 -16.80 -34.78 25.26
CA GLN A 19 -18.25 -34.62 25.17
C GLN A 19 -18.91 -34.30 26.51
N THR A 20 -18.42 -34.86 27.62
CA THR A 20 -18.91 -34.52 28.96
C THR A 20 -18.55 -33.07 29.32
N ALA A 21 -17.34 -32.61 28.99
CA ALA A 21 -16.92 -31.22 29.18
C ALA A 21 -17.69 -30.23 28.29
N LEU A 22 -17.97 -30.61 27.03
CA LEU A 22 -18.79 -29.81 26.12
C LEU A 22 -20.24 -29.72 26.61
N GLY A 23 -20.77 -30.83 27.14
CA GLY A 23 -22.11 -30.89 27.76
C GLY A 23 -22.22 -30.03 29.01
N GLU A 24 -21.23 -30.06 29.91
CA GLU A 24 -21.18 -29.19 31.09
C GLU A 24 -21.07 -27.70 30.71
N GLN A 25 -20.30 -27.38 29.67
CA GLN A 25 -20.14 -26.02 29.15
C GLN A 25 -21.41 -25.49 28.49
N LEU A 26 -22.11 -26.33 27.74
CA LEU A 26 -23.37 -25.98 27.08
C LEU A 26 -24.54 -25.84 28.07
N TYR A 27 -24.57 -26.61 29.17
CA TYR A 27 -25.73 -26.64 30.08
C TYR A 27 -25.56 -25.77 31.34
N TYR A 28 -24.33 -25.57 31.86
CA TYR A 28 -24.09 -24.81 33.10
C TYR A 28 -23.30 -23.49 32.92
N GLY A 29 -23.04 -23.07 31.68
CA GLY A 29 -22.51 -21.74 31.38
C GLY A 29 -21.20 -21.39 32.10
N GLY A 30 -20.40 -22.40 32.48
CA GLY A 30 -19.08 -22.20 33.10
C GLY A 30 -19.06 -21.83 34.59
N LYS A 31 -20.15 -21.99 35.36
CA LYS A 31 -20.10 -21.86 36.84
C LYS A 31 -20.29 -23.21 37.54
N ARG A 32 -19.24 -23.70 38.20
CA ARG A 32 -19.30 -24.91 39.04
C ARG A 32 -20.06 -24.64 40.34
N VAL A 33 -21.12 -25.41 40.60
CA VAL A 33 -21.82 -25.47 41.88
C VAL A 33 -21.66 -26.90 42.43
N PHE A 34 -20.85 -27.02 43.50
CA PHE A 34 -20.67 -28.15 44.44
C PHE A 34 -20.74 -29.61 43.94
N SER A 35 -19.66 -30.37 44.18
CA SER A 35 -19.59 -31.32 45.30
C SER A 35 -18.27 -32.13 45.32
N ASP A 36 -17.77 -32.32 46.54
CA ASP A 36 -16.68 -33.21 46.90
C ASP A 36 -17.01 -34.69 46.62
N VAL A 37 -16.23 -35.37 45.78
CA VAL A 37 -15.99 -36.82 45.90
C VAL A 37 -14.57 -37.14 45.45
N LYS A 38 -13.76 -37.72 46.33
CA LYS A 38 -12.44 -38.29 46.01
C LYS A 38 -12.60 -39.68 45.36
N PRO A 39 -11.89 -39.94 44.26
CA PRO A 39 -11.32 -41.25 44.02
C PRO A 39 -9.82 -41.10 43.73
N GLY A 40 -8.91 -41.86 44.32
CA GLY A 40 -8.90 -43.31 44.31
C GLY A 40 -7.65 -43.72 43.54
N SER A 41 -6.63 -44.12 44.29
CA SER A 41 -5.28 -44.48 43.83
C SER A 41 -5.27 -45.65 42.84
N SER A 42 -4.48 -45.55 41.76
CA SER A 42 -3.70 -46.70 41.29
C SER A 42 -2.44 -46.27 40.55
N SER A 43 -1.38 -47.00 40.89
CA SER A 43 0.03 -46.79 40.62
C SER A 43 0.51 -47.54 39.38
N GLY A 44 1.49 -46.99 38.66
CA GLY A 44 2.33 -47.76 37.74
C GLY A 44 3.27 -46.92 36.87
N GLY A 45 4.53 -46.76 37.32
CA GLY A 45 5.64 -46.19 36.54
C GLY A 45 6.10 -47.12 35.40
N HIS A 46 6.83 -46.68 34.38
CA HIS A 46 8.25 -46.27 34.33
C HIS A 46 8.41 -45.42 33.05
N GLY A 47 9.24 -44.37 32.92
CA GLY A 47 10.61 -44.15 33.39
C GLY A 47 11.45 -43.80 32.14
N ASP A 48 12.19 -42.69 32.17
CA ASP A 48 13.23 -42.26 31.19
C ASP A 48 12.90 -41.38 29.96
N LYS A 49 11.67 -40.85 29.79
CA LYS A 49 11.44 -39.64 28.94
C LYS A 49 10.86 -38.45 29.72
N ALA A 50 10.77 -38.58 31.04
CA ALA A 50 10.04 -37.67 31.90
C ALA A 50 10.83 -36.42 32.27
N GLU A 51 12.17 -36.42 32.33
CA GLU A 51 12.90 -35.29 32.94
C GLU A 51 12.78 -33.98 32.15
N LYS A 52 12.93 -33.99 30.81
CA LYS A 52 12.74 -32.77 29.99
C LYS A 52 11.28 -32.34 29.84
N HIS A 53 10.35 -33.31 29.82
CA HIS A 53 8.92 -33.02 29.72
C HIS A 53 8.34 -32.52 31.05
N HIS A 54 8.95 -32.91 32.18
CA HIS A 54 8.61 -32.47 33.52
C HIS A 54 9.14 -31.06 33.80
N GLU A 55 10.30 -30.68 33.26
CA GLU A 55 10.79 -29.29 33.32
C GLU A 55 9.88 -28.31 32.59
N VAL A 56 9.50 -28.63 31.35
CA VAL A 56 8.62 -27.76 30.54
C VAL A 56 7.21 -27.69 31.13
N LYS A 57 6.68 -28.82 31.61
CA LYS A 57 5.34 -28.86 32.23
C LYS A 57 5.33 -28.15 33.60
N SER A 58 6.40 -28.27 34.38
CA SER A 58 6.61 -27.52 35.62
C SER A 58 6.73 -26.01 35.37
N ALA A 59 7.45 -25.61 34.30
CA ALA A 59 7.55 -24.21 33.90
C ALA A 59 6.20 -23.63 33.46
N ILE A 60 5.40 -24.39 32.70
CA ILE A 60 4.05 -23.99 32.27
C ILE A 60 3.08 -23.90 33.46
N ASP A 61 3.12 -24.86 34.39
CA ASP A 61 2.26 -24.85 35.57
C ASP A 61 2.65 -23.74 36.57
N ASN A 62 3.93 -23.39 36.66
CA ASN A 62 4.38 -22.23 37.42
C ASN A 62 3.96 -20.91 36.74
N ALA A 63 4.11 -20.78 35.43
CA ALA A 63 3.66 -19.61 34.68
C ALA A 63 2.14 -19.39 34.82
N LYS A 64 1.34 -20.46 34.72
CA LYS A 64 -0.11 -20.40 34.94
C LYS A 64 -0.48 -19.95 36.36
N LYS A 65 0.21 -20.46 37.38
CA LYS A 65 0.00 -20.04 38.78
C LYS A 65 0.41 -18.59 39.03
N THR A 66 1.44 -18.10 38.35
CA THR A 66 1.89 -16.70 38.43
C THR A 66 0.90 -15.77 37.72
N CYS A 67 0.39 -16.15 36.53
CA CYS A 67 -0.69 -15.44 35.84
C CYS A 67 -1.98 -15.39 36.68
N ASP A 68 -2.38 -16.50 37.29
CA ASP A 68 -3.58 -16.56 38.15
C ASP A 68 -3.45 -15.71 39.43
N LYS A 69 -2.23 -15.52 39.93
CA LYS A 69 -1.95 -14.59 41.04
C LYS A 69 -1.94 -13.14 40.58
N ALA A 70 -1.35 -12.83 39.42
CA ALA A 70 -1.31 -11.49 38.83
C ALA A 70 -2.70 -10.98 38.41
N LEU A 71 -3.59 -11.88 37.96
CA LEU A 71 -4.97 -11.54 37.63
C LEU A 71 -5.85 -11.29 38.87
N LYS A 72 -5.45 -11.78 40.05
CA LYS A 72 -6.18 -11.63 41.32
C LYS A 72 -5.63 -10.55 42.25
N GLY A 73 -4.40 -10.07 42.02
CA GLY A 73 -3.80 -8.96 42.75
C GLY A 73 -3.34 -7.90 41.76
N GLY A 74 -3.98 -6.74 41.75
CA GLY A 74 -3.60 -5.60 40.91
C GLY A 74 -2.21 -5.07 41.27
N ASN A 75 -1.17 -5.73 40.75
CA ASN A 75 0.21 -5.31 40.89
C ASN A 75 0.80 -5.15 39.48
N THR A 76 1.05 -3.89 39.10
CA THR A 76 1.53 -3.48 37.77
C THR A 76 2.88 -4.11 37.39
N SER A 77 3.66 -4.55 38.37
CA SER A 77 4.93 -5.26 38.19
C SER A 77 4.76 -6.64 37.54
N ASP A 78 3.65 -7.35 37.76
CA ASP A 78 3.48 -8.72 37.24
C ASP A 78 3.02 -8.70 35.78
N VAL A 79 2.23 -7.69 35.39
CA VAL A 79 1.84 -7.45 33.99
C VAL A 79 3.05 -7.04 33.14
N ALA A 80 3.97 -6.24 33.69
CA ALA A 80 5.20 -5.87 33.01
C ALA A 80 6.10 -7.10 32.74
N LYS A 81 6.26 -7.97 33.74
CA LYS A 81 7.00 -9.24 33.60
C LYS A 81 6.37 -10.17 32.56
N LEU A 82 5.05 -10.29 32.55
CA LEU A 82 4.34 -11.11 31.56
C LEU A 82 4.48 -10.57 30.13
N ARG A 83 4.54 -9.24 29.94
CA ARG A 83 4.82 -8.63 28.64
C ARG A 83 6.25 -8.87 28.18
N GLU A 84 7.20 -8.82 29.11
CA GLU A 84 8.61 -9.12 28.84
C GLU A 84 8.80 -10.60 28.45
N GLU A 85 8.13 -11.51 29.17
CA GLU A 85 8.10 -12.94 28.83
C GLU A 85 7.44 -13.20 27.47
N HIS A 86 6.33 -12.52 27.15
CA HIS A 86 5.68 -12.63 25.84
C HIS A 86 6.57 -12.14 24.71
N SER A 87 7.23 -10.99 24.88
CA SER A 87 8.18 -10.45 23.90
C SER A 87 9.39 -11.38 23.71
N ALA A 88 9.88 -11.99 24.79
CA ALA A 88 10.93 -13.01 24.71
C ALA A 88 10.46 -14.28 23.99
N LEU A 89 9.18 -14.66 24.13
CA LEU A 89 8.59 -15.79 23.41
C LEU A 89 8.44 -15.48 21.91
N GLU A 90 7.95 -14.30 21.55
CA GLU A 90 7.85 -13.83 20.16
C GLU A 90 9.22 -13.85 19.48
N LYS A 91 10.26 -13.35 20.17
CA LYS A 91 11.64 -13.40 19.67
C LYS A 91 12.11 -14.84 19.42
N LYS A 92 11.83 -15.77 20.34
CA LYS A 92 12.15 -17.20 20.16
C LYS A 92 11.39 -17.83 19.00
N VAL A 93 10.13 -17.45 18.76
CA VAL A 93 9.34 -17.94 17.61
C VAL A 93 9.93 -17.43 16.30
N ILE A 94 10.36 -16.15 16.25
CA ILE A 94 11.05 -15.58 15.08
C ILE A 94 12.38 -16.29 14.83
N ASP A 95 13.17 -16.54 15.89
CA ASP A 95 14.45 -17.24 15.78
C ASP A 95 14.27 -18.70 15.36
N LEU A 96 13.23 -19.39 15.86
CA LEU A 96 12.86 -20.73 15.38
C LEU A 96 12.41 -20.72 13.93
N ALA A 97 11.65 -19.72 13.50
CA ALA A 97 11.24 -19.58 12.10
C ALA A 97 12.45 -19.36 11.17
N LYS A 98 13.45 -18.58 11.60
CA LYS A 98 14.73 -18.44 10.90
C LYS A 98 15.48 -19.76 10.82
N LEU A 99 15.58 -20.47 11.95
CA LEU A 99 16.28 -21.77 12.01
C LEU A 99 15.60 -22.82 11.11
N VAL A 100 14.26 -22.82 11.05
CA VAL A 100 13.50 -23.68 10.13
C VAL A 100 13.77 -23.30 8.68
N ALA A 101 13.86 -22.01 8.34
CA ALA A 101 14.22 -21.56 7.00
C ALA A 101 15.67 -21.93 6.63
N GLU A 102 16.61 -21.81 7.57
CA GLU A 102 18.00 -22.24 7.40
C GLU A 102 18.10 -23.76 7.21
N LEU A 103 17.38 -24.55 8.01
CA LEU A 103 17.31 -26.00 7.84
C LEU A 103 16.63 -26.41 6.53
N GLN A 104 15.60 -25.68 6.09
CA GLN A 104 15.00 -25.89 4.77
C GLN A 104 16.01 -25.60 3.64
N LEU A 105 16.83 -24.55 3.79
CA LEU A 105 17.91 -24.23 2.88
C LEU A 105 19.02 -25.29 2.93
N GLU A 106 19.37 -25.80 4.10
CA GLU A 106 20.38 -26.83 4.27
C GLU A 106 19.91 -28.18 3.70
N ILE A 107 18.66 -28.57 3.93
CA ILE A 107 17.99 -29.71 3.26
C ILE A 107 18.00 -29.52 1.75
N SER A 108 17.77 -28.29 1.26
CA SER A 108 17.85 -27.98 -0.17
C SER A 108 19.28 -28.12 -0.71
N THR A 109 20.29 -27.80 0.10
CA THR A 109 21.70 -27.93 -0.26
C THR A 109 22.22 -29.36 -0.19
N LEU A 110 21.77 -30.16 0.76
CA LEU A 110 22.11 -31.59 0.84
C LEU A 110 21.49 -32.39 -0.30
N ARG A 111 20.37 -31.90 -0.89
CA ARG A 111 19.83 -32.40 -2.15
C ARG A 111 20.72 -32.09 -3.37
N LYS A 112 21.72 -31.18 -3.28
CA LYS A 112 22.62 -30.76 -4.39
C LYS A 112 23.65 -31.81 -4.84
N GLY A 113 23.56 -33.06 -4.38
CA GLY A 113 24.15 -34.20 -5.09
C GLY A 113 23.39 -34.59 -6.37
N GLN A 114 22.14 -34.14 -6.52
CA GLN A 114 21.34 -34.25 -7.73
C GLN A 114 20.80 -32.85 -8.07
N VAL A 115 21.35 -32.22 -9.11
CA VAL A 115 20.86 -30.92 -9.60
C VAL A 115 19.51 -31.14 -10.28
N ILE A 116 18.44 -31.04 -9.49
CA ILE A 116 17.11 -30.64 -9.94
C ILE A 116 16.69 -29.52 -9.01
N THR A 117 17.03 -28.27 -9.34
CA THR A 117 16.49 -27.09 -8.64
C THR A 117 15.02 -26.98 -9.03
N LYS A 118 14.13 -27.57 -8.22
CA LYS A 118 12.68 -27.43 -8.43
C LYS A 118 12.31 -25.95 -8.35
N ARG A 119 11.57 -25.44 -9.33
CA ARG A 119 11.04 -24.06 -9.33
C ARG A 119 10.11 -23.88 -8.15
N HIS A 120 10.13 -22.72 -7.50
CA HIS A 120 9.21 -22.40 -6.41
C HIS A 120 8.14 -21.41 -6.90
N VAL A 121 6.88 -21.81 -6.75
CA VAL A 121 5.72 -21.00 -7.15
C VAL A 121 4.86 -20.71 -5.93
N LEU A 122 4.56 -19.43 -5.69
CA LEU A 122 3.61 -18.99 -4.70
C LEU A 122 2.26 -18.71 -5.38
N ILE A 123 1.21 -19.40 -4.95
CA ILE A 123 -0.16 -19.11 -5.37
C ILE A 123 -0.82 -18.34 -4.21
N LEU A 124 -0.97 -17.04 -4.37
CA LEU A 124 -1.51 -16.13 -3.37
C LEU A 124 -3.03 -16.09 -3.40
N GLY A 125 -3.65 -16.41 -2.26
CA GLY A 125 -5.09 -16.21 -2.06
C GLY A 125 -5.94 -17.07 -2.97
N ASP A 126 -5.58 -18.35 -3.12
CA ASP A 126 -6.30 -19.32 -3.94
C ASP A 126 -7.60 -19.78 -3.26
N GLY A 127 -8.51 -18.85 -2.98
CA GLY A 127 -9.83 -19.03 -2.37
C GLY A 127 -10.19 -20.44 -1.87
N ASN A 128 -10.68 -21.30 -2.78
CA ASN A 128 -11.13 -22.67 -2.50
C ASN A 128 -10.10 -23.78 -2.86
N LEU A 129 -8.85 -23.40 -3.14
CA LEU A 129 -7.72 -24.23 -3.55
C LEU A 129 -7.87 -24.98 -4.89
N SER A 130 -8.92 -24.69 -5.65
CA SER A 130 -9.18 -25.40 -6.91
C SER A 130 -8.14 -25.09 -8.00
N PHE A 131 -7.52 -23.89 -7.99
CA PHE A 131 -6.47 -23.57 -8.95
C PHE A 131 -5.19 -24.37 -8.66
N SER A 132 -4.79 -24.43 -7.39
CA SER A 132 -3.65 -25.21 -6.93
C SER A 132 -3.82 -26.69 -7.25
N LEU A 133 -5.02 -27.24 -7.05
CA LEU A 133 -5.34 -28.63 -7.41
C LEU A 133 -5.32 -28.87 -8.92
N ALA A 134 -5.68 -27.87 -9.74
CA ALA A 134 -5.63 -27.97 -11.19
C ALA A 134 -4.19 -27.99 -11.74
N ILE A 135 -3.31 -27.15 -11.18
CA ILE A 135 -1.97 -26.94 -11.74
C ILE A 135 -0.92 -27.90 -11.17
N ALA A 136 -0.92 -28.16 -9.86
CA ALA A 136 0.18 -28.85 -9.20
C ALA A 136 0.40 -30.32 -9.65
N PRO A 137 -0.64 -31.13 -9.93
CA PRO A 137 -0.45 -32.49 -10.45
C PRO A 137 0.18 -32.54 -11.84
N SER A 138 -0.06 -31.50 -12.64
CA SER A 138 0.42 -31.42 -14.04
C SER A 138 1.89 -31.01 -14.13
N ASP A 139 2.48 -30.55 -13.03
CA ASP A 139 3.86 -30.06 -12.97
C ASP A 139 4.60 -30.50 -11.69
N PRO A 140 4.99 -31.79 -11.59
CA PRO A 140 5.67 -32.35 -10.42
C PRO A 140 7.10 -31.82 -10.20
N GLY A 141 7.65 -31.10 -11.20
CA GLY A 141 8.96 -30.46 -11.15
C GLY A 141 8.99 -29.15 -10.36
N THR A 142 7.83 -28.61 -10.01
CA THR A 142 7.65 -27.34 -9.30
C THR A 142 7.09 -27.57 -7.90
N ILE A 143 7.60 -26.82 -6.92
CA ILE A 143 7.05 -26.77 -5.57
C ILE A 143 6.06 -25.61 -5.50
N TYR A 144 4.81 -25.92 -5.17
CA TYR A 144 3.72 -24.97 -5.07
C TYR A 144 3.43 -24.63 -3.61
N PHE A 145 3.46 -23.36 -3.27
CA PHE A 145 2.99 -22.82 -2.00
C PHE A 145 1.58 -22.28 -2.25
N ALA A 146 0.57 -23.08 -1.91
CA ALA A 146 -0.82 -22.73 -2.09
C ALA A 146 -1.33 -22.03 -0.83
N THR A 147 -1.64 -20.74 -0.95
CA THR A 147 -2.02 -19.92 0.21
C THR A 147 -3.47 -19.48 0.18
N VAL A 148 -4.08 -19.40 1.36
CA VAL A 148 -5.41 -18.86 1.56
C VAL A 148 -5.40 -17.85 2.71
N PHE A 149 -6.27 -16.84 2.62
CA PHE A 149 -6.42 -15.82 3.66
C PHE A 149 -7.10 -16.38 4.92
N ASP A 150 -8.09 -17.25 4.75
CA ASP A 150 -8.83 -17.86 5.85
C ASP A 150 -7.91 -18.77 6.69
N SER A 151 -8.17 -18.90 8.00
CA SER A 151 -7.57 -19.96 8.81
C SER A 151 -8.06 -21.34 8.33
N ARG A 152 -7.38 -22.43 8.74
CA ARG A 152 -7.77 -23.79 8.34
C ARG A 152 -9.21 -24.12 8.77
N ASP A 153 -9.59 -23.74 9.98
CA ASP A 153 -10.95 -23.98 10.51
C ASP A 153 -12.02 -23.17 9.76
N GLU A 154 -11.74 -21.91 9.43
CA GLU A 154 -12.65 -21.06 8.65
C GLU A 154 -12.80 -21.56 7.21
N PHE A 155 -11.69 -21.93 6.58
CA PHE A 155 -11.67 -22.49 5.22
C PHE A 155 -12.55 -23.75 5.14
N THR A 156 -12.37 -24.72 6.05
CA THR A 156 -13.15 -25.96 6.05
C THR A 156 -14.65 -25.68 6.21
N ARG A 157 -15.04 -24.80 7.14
CA ARG A 157 -16.45 -24.43 7.34
C ARG A 157 -17.06 -23.75 6.12
N LYS A 158 -16.31 -22.86 5.48
CA LYS A 158 -16.77 -21.99 4.39
C LYS A 158 -16.87 -22.73 3.06
N TYR A 159 -15.89 -23.58 2.75
CA TYR A 159 -15.77 -24.21 1.43
C TYR A 159 -16.20 -25.68 1.40
N GLN A 160 -16.27 -26.37 2.55
CA GLN A 160 -16.60 -27.81 2.63
C GLN A 160 -15.77 -28.62 1.61
N ALA A 161 -14.46 -28.36 1.62
CA ALA A 161 -13.51 -28.80 0.59
C ALA A 161 -12.51 -29.84 1.13
N GLU A 162 -12.96 -30.73 2.01
CA GLU A 162 -12.15 -31.78 2.63
C GLU A 162 -11.44 -32.66 1.58
N ASP A 163 -12.15 -33.07 0.53
CA ASP A 163 -11.59 -33.86 -0.58
C ASP A 163 -10.46 -33.12 -1.31
N THR A 164 -10.58 -31.79 -1.45
CA THR A 164 -9.56 -30.95 -2.10
C THR A 164 -8.32 -30.86 -1.22
N LEU A 165 -8.49 -30.71 0.10
CA LEU A 165 -7.39 -30.71 1.05
C LEU A 165 -6.67 -32.05 1.06
N GLU A 166 -7.39 -33.17 1.16
CA GLU A 166 -6.79 -34.51 1.15
C GLU A 166 -6.00 -34.76 -0.15
N SER A 167 -6.56 -34.37 -1.30
CA SER A 167 -5.90 -34.51 -2.59
C SER A 167 -4.62 -33.68 -2.68
N LEU A 168 -4.63 -32.45 -2.17
CA LEU A 168 -3.45 -31.57 -2.17
C LEU A 168 -2.39 -32.01 -1.15
N GLU A 169 -2.80 -32.47 0.03
CA GLU A 169 -1.89 -32.99 1.06
C GLU A 169 -1.21 -34.30 0.65
N ALA A 170 -1.84 -35.09 -0.23
CA ALA A 170 -1.23 -36.27 -0.84
C ALA A 170 -0.11 -35.91 -1.84
N LEU A 171 -0.06 -34.67 -2.36
CA LEU A 171 0.96 -34.24 -3.31
C LEU A 171 2.25 -33.82 -2.62
N THR A 172 3.35 -34.50 -2.92
CA THR A 172 4.68 -34.18 -2.36
C THR A 172 5.26 -32.84 -2.81
N ASN A 173 4.65 -32.20 -3.81
CA ASN A 173 5.09 -30.93 -4.40
C ASN A 173 4.17 -29.75 -4.05
N VAL A 174 3.24 -29.91 -3.11
CA VAL A 174 2.37 -28.84 -2.62
C VAL A 174 2.61 -28.59 -1.12
N GLN A 175 2.71 -27.32 -0.75
CA GLN A 175 2.70 -26.85 0.62
C GLN A 175 1.49 -25.94 0.83
N LEU A 176 0.56 -26.38 1.66
CA LEU A 176 -0.61 -25.58 2.05
C LEU A 176 -0.24 -24.60 3.16
N VAL A 177 -0.61 -23.33 3.01
CA VAL A 177 -0.38 -22.28 4.01
C VAL A 177 -1.65 -21.45 4.22
N PHE A 178 -2.19 -21.49 5.43
CA PHE A 178 -3.42 -20.79 5.80
C PHE A 178 -3.11 -19.47 6.52
N GLY A 179 -4.06 -18.53 6.55
CA GLY A 179 -3.91 -17.27 7.28
C GLY A 179 -2.95 -16.27 6.63
N VAL A 180 -2.79 -16.32 5.31
CA VAL A 180 -1.82 -15.46 4.59
C VAL A 180 -2.51 -14.20 4.08
N ASP A 181 -2.16 -13.05 4.66
CA ASP A 181 -2.52 -11.73 4.15
C ASP A 181 -1.57 -11.31 3.02
N ALA A 182 -2.10 -11.20 1.80
CA ALA A 182 -1.32 -10.79 0.64
C ALA A 182 -0.77 -9.35 0.74
N THR A 183 -1.39 -8.50 1.57
CA THR A 183 -0.94 -7.12 1.84
C THR A 183 0.14 -7.02 2.93
N ALA A 184 0.42 -8.14 3.62
CA ALA A 184 1.40 -8.21 4.70
C ALA A 184 2.16 -9.54 4.68
N LEU A 185 2.89 -9.81 3.58
CA LEU A 185 3.58 -11.08 3.39
C LEU A 185 4.81 -11.20 4.31
N PRO A 186 5.13 -12.42 4.79
CA PRO A 186 6.24 -12.60 5.72
C PRO A 186 7.60 -12.28 5.10
N LEU A 187 8.42 -11.46 5.76
CA LEU A 187 9.75 -11.07 5.26
C LEU A 187 10.72 -12.25 5.08
N HIS A 188 10.52 -13.37 5.80
CA HIS A 188 11.35 -14.56 5.63
C HIS A 188 11.08 -15.30 4.30
N TRP A 189 10.08 -14.89 3.53
CA TRP A 189 9.82 -15.37 2.16
C TRP A 189 10.61 -14.60 1.10
N LYS A 190 11.46 -13.66 1.52
CA LYS A 190 12.27 -12.88 0.61
C LYS A 190 13.11 -13.78 -0.31
N ASP A 191 13.01 -13.51 -1.61
CA ASP A 191 13.71 -14.17 -2.70
C ASP A 191 13.46 -15.69 -2.80
N LEU A 192 12.39 -16.20 -2.16
CA LEU A 192 12.07 -17.63 -2.11
C LEU A 192 11.39 -18.16 -3.37
N PHE A 193 10.67 -17.30 -4.09
CA PHE A 193 9.79 -17.69 -5.18
C PHE A 193 10.27 -17.16 -6.52
N ASP A 194 10.30 -18.03 -7.53
CA ASP A 194 10.57 -17.65 -8.91
C ASP A 194 9.32 -17.02 -9.55
N THR A 195 8.13 -17.42 -9.09
CA THR A 195 6.87 -16.94 -9.65
C THR A 195 5.81 -16.84 -8.58
N ILE A 196 5.08 -15.74 -8.62
CA ILE A 196 3.98 -15.46 -7.71
C ILE A 196 2.74 -15.31 -8.59
N ILE A 197 1.68 -16.04 -8.27
CA ILE A 197 0.43 -16.07 -9.03
C ILE A 197 -0.68 -15.58 -8.10
N MET A 198 -1.48 -14.62 -8.54
CA MET A 198 -2.69 -14.22 -7.85
C MET A 198 -3.83 -14.04 -8.84
N ASN A 199 -4.86 -14.87 -8.70
CA ASN A 199 -5.99 -14.89 -9.62
C ASN A 199 -7.21 -14.23 -8.98
N PHE A 200 -7.72 -13.17 -9.61
CA PHE A 200 -8.96 -12.48 -9.25
C PHE A 200 -9.03 -12.08 -7.77
N PRO A 201 -8.09 -11.23 -7.28
CA PRO A 201 -8.10 -10.75 -5.90
C PRO A 201 -9.44 -10.13 -5.52
N HIS A 202 -9.82 -10.26 -4.25
CA HIS A 202 -11.07 -9.69 -3.75
C HIS A 202 -10.91 -9.13 -2.32
N PRO A 203 -11.32 -7.88 -2.03
CA PRO A 203 -11.14 -7.26 -0.71
C PRO A 203 -12.13 -7.76 0.36
N GLY A 204 -13.05 -8.63 -0.02
CA GLY A 204 -14.11 -9.16 0.85
C GLY A 204 -15.35 -8.25 0.90
N GLY A 205 -16.51 -8.84 1.19
CA GLY A 205 -17.77 -8.10 1.34
C GLY A 205 -18.26 -7.42 0.05
N LYS A 206 -19.01 -6.31 0.21
CA LYS A 206 -19.37 -5.45 -0.93
C LYS A 206 -18.13 -4.68 -1.39
N THR A 207 -17.63 -5.05 -2.57
CA THR A 207 -16.47 -4.44 -3.20
C THR A 207 -16.86 -3.14 -3.90
N ASN A 208 -16.04 -2.11 -3.72
CA ASN A 208 -16.06 -0.88 -4.51
C ASN A 208 -14.66 -0.64 -5.08
N LEU A 209 -14.56 0.30 -6.03
CA LEU A 209 -13.31 0.59 -6.74
C LEU A 209 -12.18 1.02 -5.78
N ARG A 210 -12.50 1.81 -4.75
CA ARG A 210 -11.55 2.28 -3.73
C ARG A 210 -10.90 1.12 -2.98
N LYS A 211 -11.70 0.21 -2.43
CA LYS A 211 -11.23 -0.99 -1.71
C LYS A 211 -10.36 -1.88 -2.58
N SER A 212 -10.75 -2.06 -3.84
CA SER A 212 -9.97 -2.81 -4.82
C SER A 212 -8.60 -2.19 -5.11
N LYS A 213 -8.53 -0.86 -5.27
CA LYS A 213 -7.25 -0.14 -5.44
C LYS A 213 -6.37 -0.25 -4.19
N ILE A 214 -6.95 -0.11 -2.99
CA ILE A 214 -6.22 -0.25 -1.72
C ILE A 214 -5.65 -1.66 -1.57
N LEU A 215 -6.45 -2.70 -1.83
CA LEU A 215 -5.99 -4.08 -1.80
C LEU A 215 -4.82 -4.29 -2.76
N LEU A 216 -4.97 -3.87 -4.03
CA LEU A 216 -3.95 -4.09 -5.04
C LEU A 216 -2.66 -3.31 -4.73
N ALA A 217 -2.77 -2.07 -4.26
CA ALA A 217 -1.61 -1.29 -3.80
C ALA A 217 -0.89 -1.99 -2.63
N GLY A 218 -1.64 -2.48 -1.63
CA GLY A 218 -1.09 -3.23 -0.51
C GLY A 218 -0.37 -4.51 -0.94
N ILE A 219 -0.91 -5.24 -1.93
CA ILE A 219 -0.26 -6.42 -2.51
C ILE A 219 1.07 -6.04 -3.17
N PHE A 220 1.10 -5.03 -4.05
CA PHE A 220 2.35 -4.62 -4.68
C PHE A 220 3.40 -4.16 -3.65
N ARG A 221 2.99 -3.38 -2.64
CA ARG A 221 3.86 -2.96 -1.54
C ARG A 221 4.47 -4.13 -0.80
N SER A 222 3.66 -5.12 -0.46
CA SER A 222 4.09 -6.35 0.21
C SER A 222 5.09 -7.14 -0.66
N LEU A 223 4.78 -7.30 -1.95
CA LEU A 223 5.64 -7.96 -2.93
C LEU A 223 6.99 -7.25 -3.12
N ARG A 224 7.04 -5.91 -3.02
CA ARG A 224 8.29 -5.14 -3.13
C ARG A 224 9.38 -5.66 -2.19
N TYR A 225 9.00 -6.13 -1.00
CA TYR A 225 9.94 -6.59 0.02
C TYR A 225 10.35 -8.06 -0.13
N ILE A 226 9.47 -8.91 -0.68
CA ILE A 226 9.73 -10.35 -0.79
C ILE A 226 10.18 -10.80 -2.18
N MET A 227 9.84 -10.07 -3.25
CA MET A 227 10.10 -10.50 -4.60
C MET A 227 11.51 -10.13 -5.05
N SER A 228 12.21 -11.09 -5.66
CA SER A 228 13.52 -10.90 -6.27
C SER A 228 13.41 -10.22 -7.64
N ASP A 229 14.51 -9.66 -8.14
CA ASP A 229 14.54 -9.01 -9.46
C ASP A 229 14.35 -9.99 -10.64
N LYS A 230 14.50 -11.30 -10.40
CA LYS A 230 14.32 -12.35 -11.41
C LYS A 230 12.94 -12.97 -11.38
N ALA A 231 12.18 -12.76 -10.31
CA ALA A 231 10.86 -13.33 -10.15
C ALA A 231 9.82 -12.56 -10.96
N VAL A 232 8.71 -13.25 -11.26
CA VAL A 232 7.57 -12.68 -11.99
C VAL A 232 6.31 -12.78 -11.13
N PHE A 233 5.55 -11.69 -11.06
CA PHE A 233 4.23 -11.67 -10.47
C PHE A 233 3.16 -11.71 -11.56
N LEU A 234 2.41 -12.81 -11.63
CA LEU A 234 1.29 -13.02 -12.53
C LEU A 234 -0.01 -12.65 -11.81
N LEU A 235 -0.59 -11.51 -12.20
CA LEU A 235 -1.85 -11.02 -11.66
C LEU A 235 -2.96 -11.20 -12.70
N SER A 236 -3.96 -12.02 -12.40
CA SER A 236 -5.12 -12.19 -13.25
C SER A 236 -6.31 -11.36 -12.75
N LEU A 237 -6.89 -10.55 -13.63
CA LEU A 237 -8.03 -9.66 -13.35
C LEU A 237 -9.16 -9.91 -14.34
N ALA A 238 -10.40 -9.67 -13.91
CA ALA A 238 -11.54 -9.75 -14.80
C ALA A 238 -11.53 -8.60 -15.82
N ILE A 239 -12.33 -8.75 -16.88
CA ILE A 239 -12.43 -7.77 -17.98
C ILE A 239 -12.69 -6.37 -17.42
N GLY A 240 -11.91 -5.39 -17.89
CA GLY A 240 -12.05 -3.98 -17.49
C GLY A 240 -11.46 -3.61 -16.12
N GLN A 241 -11.16 -4.58 -15.25
CA GLN A 241 -10.62 -4.27 -13.92
C GLN A 241 -9.20 -3.69 -13.98
N SER A 242 -8.35 -4.18 -14.87
CA SER A 242 -6.95 -3.73 -14.98
C SER A 242 -6.80 -2.26 -15.41
N GLY A 243 -7.79 -1.74 -16.16
CA GLY A 243 -7.73 -0.43 -16.82
C GLY A 243 -7.09 -0.42 -18.20
N ILE A 244 -6.60 -1.58 -18.66
CA ILE A 244 -5.92 -1.76 -19.93
C ILE A 244 -6.48 -2.98 -20.67
N GLU A 245 -6.23 -3.05 -21.98
CA GLU A 245 -6.64 -4.16 -22.84
C GLU A 245 -5.43 -4.88 -23.45
N LYS A 246 -5.61 -6.10 -23.94
CA LYS A 246 -4.55 -6.76 -24.72
C LYS A 246 -4.49 -6.10 -26.10
N VAL A 247 -3.32 -5.60 -26.49
CA VAL A 247 -3.07 -4.94 -27.77
C VAL A 247 -1.99 -5.70 -28.53
N GLU A 248 -2.09 -5.75 -29.86
CA GLU A 248 -1.08 -6.43 -30.70
C GLU A 248 0.25 -5.69 -30.69
N ASN A 249 0.21 -4.34 -30.74
CA ASN A 249 1.38 -3.50 -30.69
C ASN A 249 1.25 -2.46 -29.56
N PRO A 250 2.06 -2.59 -28.49
CA PRO A 250 2.07 -1.62 -27.40
C PRO A 250 2.57 -0.24 -27.81
N LEU A 251 3.38 -0.11 -28.87
CA LEU A 251 3.94 1.17 -29.29
C LEU A 251 2.97 1.92 -30.21
N GLN A 252 2.36 2.98 -29.67
CA GLN A 252 1.30 3.78 -30.29
C GLN A 252 1.73 5.24 -30.48
N LYS A 253 1.21 5.90 -31.51
CA LYS A 253 1.48 7.33 -31.75
C LYS A 253 0.65 8.24 -30.85
N GLU A 254 -0.56 7.80 -30.54
CA GLU A 254 -1.50 8.55 -29.71
C GLU A 254 -1.32 8.20 -28.23
N LEU A 255 -1.80 9.10 -27.37
CA LEU A 255 -1.75 8.91 -25.93
C LEU A 255 -2.57 7.67 -25.53
N PRO A 256 -2.07 6.80 -24.63
CA PRO A 256 -2.80 5.61 -24.24
C PRO A 256 -4.15 5.91 -23.58
N ASN A 257 -5.22 5.27 -24.07
CA ASN A 257 -6.56 5.40 -23.48
C ASN A 257 -6.76 4.38 -22.34
N HIS A 258 -6.19 4.67 -21.17
CA HIS A 258 -6.38 3.85 -19.97
C HIS A 258 -7.69 4.21 -19.25
N LYS A 259 -8.50 3.20 -18.92
CA LYS A 259 -9.79 3.41 -18.24
C LYS A 259 -9.56 3.88 -16.80
N LYS A 260 -10.12 5.05 -16.44
CA LYS A 260 -9.95 5.66 -15.10
C LYS A 260 -10.84 5.01 -14.04
N ASP A 261 -12.02 4.55 -14.44
CA ASP A 261 -13.02 3.79 -13.68
C ASP A 261 -12.62 2.31 -13.52
N SER A 262 -11.33 2.06 -13.30
CA SER A 262 -10.74 0.73 -13.17
C SER A 262 -9.76 0.70 -12.00
N TRP A 263 -9.14 -0.45 -11.75
CA TRP A 263 -8.14 -0.60 -10.70
C TRP A 263 -6.82 0.06 -11.08
N GLN A 264 -6.63 0.43 -12.36
CA GLN A 264 -5.42 1.08 -12.88
C GLN A 264 -4.14 0.32 -12.48
N ALA A 265 -4.11 -1.00 -12.72
CA ALA A 265 -3.11 -1.91 -12.17
C ALA A 265 -1.66 -1.51 -12.50
N ILE A 266 -1.42 -1.00 -13.72
CA ILE A 266 -0.09 -0.54 -14.14
C ILE A 266 0.39 0.71 -13.40
N TYR A 267 -0.52 1.57 -12.96
CA TYR A 267 -0.19 2.77 -12.19
C TYR A 267 0.14 2.39 -10.74
N LEU A 268 -0.70 1.53 -10.13
CA LEU A 268 -0.45 1.04 -8.77
C LEU A 268 0.84 0.23 -8.68
N GLY A 269 1.11 -0.63 -9.67
CA GLY A 269 2.37 -1.36 -9.75
C GLY A 269 3.57 -0.44 -9.89
N ALA A 270 3.48 0.58 -10.76
CA ALA A 270 4.57 1.53 -10.96
C ALA A 270 4.89 2.37 -9.71
N GLU A 271 3.88 2.72 -8.91
CA GLU A 271 4.07 3.42 -7.62
C GLU A 271 4.91 2.59 -6.64
N GLU A 272 4.72 1.28 -6.64
CA GLU A 272 5.41 0.36 -5.72
C GLU A 272 6.67 -0.28 -6.35
N GLY A 273 7.12 0.22 -7.50
CA GLY A 273 8.36 -0.21 -8.16
C GLY A 273 8.22 -1.47 -9.00
N PHE A 274 7.12 -1.62 -9.74
CA PHE A 274 6.89 -2.71 -10.67
C PHE A 274 6.66 -2.20 -12.09
N ILE A 275 7.09 -3.01 -13.05
CA ILE A 275 6.88 -2.79 -14.48
C ILE A 275 6.09 -3.96 -15.07
N LEU A 276 5.13 -3.64 -15.95
CA LEU A 276 4.39 -4.63 -16.71
C LEU A 276 5.23 -5.11 -17.91
N ASP A 277 5.49 -6.40 -17.98
CA ASP A 277 6.31 -7.02 -19.03
C ASP A 277 5.45 -7.57 -20.17
N SER A 278 4.35 -8.25 -19.84
CA SER A 278 3.42 -8.82 -20.82
C SER A 278 1.98 -8.88 -20.31
N VAL A 279 1.05 -8.94 -21.26
CA VAL A 279 -0.39 -9.10 -21.02
C VAL A 279 -0.91 -10.25 -21.87
N GLU A 280 -1.49 -11.24 -21.21
CA GLU A 280 -2.08 -12.40 -21.86
C GLU A 280 -3.57 -12.53 -21.50
N ILE A 281 -4.33 -13.17 -22.38
CA ILE A 281 -5.72 -13.54 -22.05
C ILE A 281 -5.65 -14.71 -21.07
N PHE A 282 -6.42 -14.63 -19.99
CA PHE A 282 -6.54 -15.71 -19.02
C PHE A 282 -7.34 -16.86 -19.63
N ASP A 283 -6.64 -17.96 -19.88
CA ASP A 283 -7.24 -19.17 -20.45
C ASP A 283 -7.85 -20.03 -19.34
N THR A 284 -9.18 -19.94 -19.19
CA THR A 284 -9.93 -20.78 -18.24
C THR A 284 -9.98 -22.24 -18.66
N ASP A 285 -9.95 -22.53 -19.96
CA ASP A 285 -10.16 -23.87 -20.51
C ASP A 285 -8.93 -24.75 -20.27
N ARG A 286 -7.76 -24.14 -20.14
CA ARG A 286 -6.52 -24.80 -19.72
C ARG A 286 -6.62 -25.47 -18.34
N PHE A 287 -7.51 -24.99 -17.46
CA PHE A 287 -7.63 -25.47 -16.08
C PHE A 287 -9.01 -26.06 -15.83
N THR A 288 -9.26 -27.27 -16.35
CA THR A 288 -10.59 -27.90 -16.36
C THR A 288 -11.22 -28.13 -14.98
N SER A 289 -10.43 -28.22 -13.91
CA SER A 289 -10.90 -28.34 -12.52
C SER A 289 -10.93 -27.01 -11.76
N TYR A 290 -10.47 -25.90 -12.34
CA TYR A 290 -10.44 -24.61 -11.68
C TYR A 290 -11.84 -23.99 -11.57
N LYS A 291 -12.25 -23.70 -10.33
CA LYS A 291 -13.52 -23.05 -10.01
C LYS A 291 -13.24 -21.69 -9.37
N SER A 292 -13.19 -20.67 -10.21
CA SER A 292 -13.20 -19.28 -9.75
C SER A 292 -14.51 -19.05 -8.98
N SER A 293 -14.45 -18.65 -7.71
CA SER A 293 -15.64 -18.39 -6.87
C SER A 293 -15.52 -17.01 -6.26
N GLY A 294 -16.52 -16.15 -6.48
CA GLY A 294 -16.38 -14.71 -6.24
C GLY A 294 -17.55 -14.00 -5.59
N TYR A 295 -18.76 -14.57 -5.63
CA TYR A 295 -19.95 -13.89 -5.15
C TYR A 295 -20.58 -14.61 -3.95
N LYS A 296 -20.54 -13.95 -2.78
CA LYS A 296 -21.37 -14.19 -1.59
C LYS A 296 -21.70 -15.65 -1.31
N GLU A 297 -20.76 -16.51 -0.93
CA GLU A 297 -21.09 -17.86 -0.40
C GLU A 297 -22.01 -18.72 -1.31
N THR A 298 -22.24 -18.32 -2.57
CA THR A 298 -23.29 -18.87 -3.45
C THR A 298 -22.72 -19.77 -4.54
N GLY A 299 -21.40 -20.00 -4.53
CA GLY A 299 -20.72 -20.81 -5.54
C GLY A 299 -20.71 -20.21 -6.96
N LYS A 300 -21.19 -18.98 -7.17
CA LYS A 300 -21.14 -18.30 -8.47
C LYS A 300 -19.73 -17.78 -8.76
N GLY A 301 -19.20 -18.14 -9.93
CA GLY A 301 -17.88 -17.72 -10.38
C GLY A 301 -17.83 -16.31 -10.97
N PHE A 302 -16.62 -15.74 -11.03
CA PHE A 302 -16.36 -14.48 -11.72
C PHE A 302 -16.59 -14.63 -13.23
N ASN A 303 -16.98 -13.55 -13.91
CA ASN A 303 -16.94 -13.54 -15.38
C ASN A 303 -15.47 -13.43 -15.84
N ASN A 304 -14.82 -14.58 -15.98
CA ASN A 304 -13.38 -14.72 -16.22
C ASN A 304 -13.03 -15.20 -17.64
N ARG A 305 -14.03 -15.41 -18.52
CA ARG A 305 -13.84 -15.97 -19.87
C ARG A 305 -12.91 -15.14 -20.78
N GLU A 306 -12.75 -13.85 -20.49
CA GLU A 306 -11.80 -12.97 -21.20
C GLU A 306 -10.97 -12.14 -20.21
N GLY A 307 -10.73 -12.69 -19.00
CA GLY A 307 -9.86 -12.04 -18.03
C GLY A 307 -8.45 -11.80 -18.60
N LEU A 308 -7.70 -10.89 -18.00
CA LEU A 308 -6.32 -10.61 -18.40
C LEU A 308 -5.36 -11.08 -17.32
N THR A 309 -4.26 -11.70 -17.73
CA THR A 309 -3.10 -12.01 -16.89
C THR A 309 -1.99 -11.03 -17.20
N LEU A 310 -1.62 -10.25 -16.20
CA LEU A 310 -0.59 -9.22 -16.26
C LEU A 310 0.68 -9.75 -15.59
N ALA A 311 1.79 -9.79 -16.32
CA ALA A 311 3.09 -10.22 -15.80
C ALA A 311 3.91 -9.02 -15.35
N PHE A 312 4.05 -8.82 -14.05
CA PHE A 312 4.84 -7.77 -13.45
C PHE A 312 6.23 -8.27 -13.03
N ARG A 313 7.23 -7.41 -13.21
CA ARG A 313 8.58 -7.59 -12.66
C ARG A 313 8.94 -6.41 -11.79
N LYS A 314 9.84 -6.64 -10.83
CA LYS A 314 10.39 -5.57 -10.01
C LYS A 314 11.23 -4.64 -10.88
N CYS A 315 11.14 -3.35 -10.62
CA CYS A 315 11.86 -2.30 -11.34
C CYS A 315 12.37 -1.27 -10.33
N ASN A 316 13.67 -1.00 -10.36
CA ASN A 316 14.28 0.00 -9.48
C ASN A 316 14.16 1.41 -10.08
N ASN A 317 12.97 1.99 -9.98
CA ASN A 317 12.62 3.30 -10.53
C ASN A 317 12.42 4.40 -9.46
N GLN A 318 12.03 4.02 -8.23
CA GLN A 318 11.51 4.97 -7.22
C GLN A 318 12.49 6.08 -6.81
N GLU A 319 13.78 5.78 -6.76
CA GLU A 319 14.81 6.68 -6.24
C GLU A 319 15.59 7.42 -7.35
N LYS A 320 15.20 7.23 -8.61
CA LYS A 320 15.94 7.80 -9.75
C LYS A 320 15.78 9.33 -9.82
N SER A 321 16.88 10.04 -10.03
CA SER A 321 16.87 11.47 -10.37
C SER A 321 16.54 11.68 -11.85
N LEU A 322 16.25 12.92 -12.24
CA LEU A 322 16.03 13.28 -13.65
C LEU A 322 17.23 12.89 -14.53
N GLU A 323 18.47 13.12 -14.08
CA GLU A 323 19.68 12.72 -14.83
C GLU A 323 19.81 11.19 -15.01
N GLU A 324 19.54 10.43 -13.96
CA GLU A 324 19.57 8.97 -14.06
C GLU A 324 18.47 8.47 -14.99
N PHE A 325 17.30 9.11 -14.95
CA PHE A 325 16.18 8.79 -15.82
C PHE A 325 16.55 9.05 -17.27
N GLN A 326 17.09 10.24 -17.59
CA GLN A 326 17.57 10.60 -18.94
C GLN A 326 18.57 9.59 -19.51
N ARG A 327 19.51 9.13 -18.67
CA ARG A 327 20.57 8.21 -19.08
C ARG A 327 20.08 6.78 -19.31
N ASN A 328 19.11 6.32 -18.53
CA ASN A 328 18.67 4.93 -18.55
C ASN A 328 17.46 4.69 -19.48
N GLU A 329 16.70 5.74 -19.79
CA GLU A 329 15.53 5.69 -20.67
C GLU A 329 15.88 5.68 -22.16
N LEU A 330 14.95 5.12 -22.94
CA LEU A 330 14.99 5.15 -24.38
C LEU A 330 14.36 6.44 -24.91
N LYS A 331 14.97 7.04 -25.93
CA LYS A 331 14.34 8.12 -26.67
C LYS A 331 13.24 7.53 -27.55
N GLY A 332 12.00 7.61 -27.09
CA GLY A 332 10.83 7.15 -27.82
C GLY A 332 10.14 8.29 -28.57
N GLU A 333 9.77 8.06 -29.83
CA GLU A 333 8.84 8.94 -30.58
C GLU A 333 7.36 8.51 -30.41
N LYS A 334 7.13 7.44 -29.64
CA LYS A 334 5.83 6.78 -29.49
C LYS A 334 5.57 6.49 -28.02
N PHE A 335 4.29 6.44 -27.67
CA PHE A 335 3.83 5.99 -26.37
C PHE A 335 3.84 4.48 -26.28
N ASN A 336 4.11 3.95 -25.09
CA ASN A 336 3.90 2.55 -24.77
C ASN A 336 2.58 2.39 -24.00
N TYR A 337 1.63 1.67 -24.58
CA TYR A 337 0.30 1.42 -24.01
C TYR A 337 0.36 0.64 -22.68
N TYR A 338 1.45 -0.05 -22.39
CA TYR A 338 1.64 -0.77 -21.12
C TYR A 338 2.49 0.01 -20.10
N ARG A 339 2.57 1.33 -20.25
CA ARG A 339 3.28 2.21 -19.32
C ARG A 339 2.36 3.30 -18.78
N PRO A 340 2.40 3.57 -17.47
CA PRO A 340 1.71 4.72 -16.91
C PRO A 340 2.28 6.01 -17.52
N PHE A 341 1.43 7.01 -17.63
CA PHE A 341 1.83 8.35 -18.04
C PHE A 341 1.16 9.38 -17.14
N TYR A 342 1.82 10.53 -17.00
CA TYR A 342 1.31 11.66 -16.23
C TYR A 342 1.50 12.95 -17.02
N SER A 343 0.61 13.90 -16.81
CA SER A 343 0.68 15.21 -17.44
C SER A 343 0.79 16.29 -16.39
N GLN A 344 1.74 17.21 -16.55
CA GLN A 344 1.90 18.38 -15.69
C GLN A 344 2.18 19.62 -16.54
N ASP A 345 1.63 20.74 -16.11
CA ASP A 345 1.66 21.98 -16.87
C ASP A 345 2.77 22.90 -16.34
N LEU A 346 3.50 23.55 -17.26
CA LEU A 346 4.60 24.44 -16.94
C LEU A 346 4.44 25.75 -17.70
N SER A 347 4.57 26.88 -17.00
CA SER A 347 4.38 28.21 -17.58
C SER A 347 5.71 28.93 -17.79
N PHE A 348 5.83 29.61 -18.93
CA PHE A 348 6.92 30.53 -19.24
C PHE A 348 6.36 31.91 -19.55
N LEU A 349 7.00 32.94 -19.01
CA LEU A 349 6.82 34.31 -19.47
C LEU A 349 7.97 34.70 -20.40
N PHE A 350 7.64 35.37 -21.49
CA PHE A 350 8.62 35.75 -22.52
C PHE A 350 8.97 37.23 -22.41
N LYS A 351 10.26 37.53 -22.33
CA LYS A 351 10.79 38.91 -22.37
C LYS A 351 11.16 39.36 -23.80
N THR A 352 11.10 38.43 -24.75
CA THR A 352 11.32 38.68 -26.19
C THR A 352 10.04 38.41 -26.98
N ASP A 353 10.12 38.47 -28.30
CA ASP A 353 9.06 38.04 -29.21
C ASP A 353 8.59 36.60 -28.90
N GLU A 354 7.30 36.35 -29.06
CA GLU A 354 6.70 35.07 -28.68
C GLU A 354 7.28 33.89 -29.46
N ALA A 355 7.52 34.03 -30.77
CA ALA A 355 8.03 32.94 -31.59
C ALA A 355 9.49 32.59 -31.22
N GLU A 356 10.27 33.60 -30.84
CA GLU A 356 11.62 33.38 -30.34
C GLU A 356 11.59 32.75 -28.93
N GLY A 357 10.73 33.25 -28.03
CA GLY A 357 10.54 32.71 -26.69
C GLY A 357 10.11 31.25 -26.70
N GLU A 358 9.14 30.88 -27.56
CA GLU A 358 8.69 29.50 -27.77
C GLU A 358 9.83 28.59 -28.20
N LYS A 359 10.67 29.05 -29.14
CA LYS A 359 11.82 28.28 -29.62
C LYS A 359 12.85 28.05 -28.52
N ILE A 360 13.15 29.07 -27.72
CA ILE A 360 14.10 28.94 -26.60
C ILE A 360 13.53 28.00 -25.54
N ALA A 361 12.26 28.17 -25.15
CA ALA A 361 11.61 27.32 -24.15
C ALA A 361 11.59 25.84 -24.58
N MET A 362 11.23 25.55 -25.84
CA MET A 362 11.23 24.19 -26.37
C MET A 362 12.63 23.58 -26.43
N ASN A 363 13.63 24.34 -26.85
CA ASN A 363 15.02 23.85 -26.86
C ASN A 363 15.49 23.53 -25.44
N LEU A 364 15.16 24.38 -24.48
CA LEU A 364 15.55 24.21 -23.09
C LEU A 364 14.86 22.98 -22.47
N LEU A 365 13.55 22.85 -22.64
CA LEU A 365 12.78 21.68 -22.19
C LEU A 365 13.33 20.37 -22.80
N ASN A 366 13.59 20.35 -24.11
CA ASN A 366 14.15 19.16 -24.76
C ASN A 366 15.56 18.82 -24.25
N SER A 367 16.37 19.84 -23.95
CA SER A 367 17.71 19.63 -23.40
C SER A 367 17.72 19.11 -21.96
N LEU A 368 16.75 19.54 -21.14
CA LEU A 368 16.70 19.25 -19.70
C LEU A 368 15.75 18.11 -19.33
N ALA A 369 14.74 17.79 -20.11
CA ALA A 369 13.87 16.63 -19.87
C ALA A 369 14.47 15.35 -20.46
N GLY A 370 15.32 15.48 -21.49
CA GLY A 370 15.98 14.39 -22.18
C GLY A 370 15.00 13.37 -22.78
N ASN A 371 15.35 12.08 -22.70
CA ASN A 371 14.64 10.99 -23.40
C ASN A 371 13.27 10.62 -22.81
N CYS A 372 12.95 11.19 -21.66
CA CYS A 372 11.87 10.81 -20.77
C CYS A 372 10.57 11.56 -21.07
N LEU A 373 10.72 12.61 -21.85
CA LEU A 373 9.66 13.44 -22.34
C LEU A 373 8.96 12.70 -23.49
N ALA A 374 7.74 12.25 -23.25
CA ALA A 374 6.97 11.59 -24.29
C ALA A 374 6.40 12.61 -25.27
N GLN A 375 5.90 13.74 -24.76
CA GLN A 375 5.33 14.81 -25.57
C GLN A 375 5.27 16.14 -24.80
N ILE A 376 5.44 17.25 -25.51
CA ILE A 376 5.10 18.60 -25.02
C ILE A 376 4.03 19.15 -25.94
N ASN A 377 2.94 19.62 -25.36
CA ASN A 377 1.89 20.33 -26.08
C ASN A 377 1.70 21.71 -25.47
N GLU A 378 1.72 22.75 -26.29
CA GLU A 378 1.24 24.04 -25.83
C GLU A 378 -0.28 23.98 -25.63
N ILE A 379 -0.77 24.57 -24.54
CA ILE A 379 -2.20 24.77 -24.31
C ILE A 379 -2.57 26.17 -24.82
N GLU A 380 -2.75 26.31 -26.13
CA GLU A 380 -3.03 27.60 -26.78
C GLU A 380 -4.24 28.33 -26.19
N LEU A 381 -5.24 27.59 -25.71
CA LEU A 381 -6.44 28.13 -25.06
C LEU A 381 -6.14 28.86 -23.74
N LEU A 382 -4.99 28.60 -23.12
CA LEU A 382 -4.55 29.23 -21.87
C LEU A 382 -3.48 30.32 -22.09
N ARG A 383 -3.25 30.73 -23.34
CA ARG A 383 -2.42 31.90 -23.66
C ARG A 383 -2.93 33.10 -22.88
N SER A 384 -2.04 33.71 -22.10
CA SER A 384 -2.36 34.83 -21.23
C SER A 384 -1.23 35.86 -21.25
N ILE A 385 -1.42 36.95 -20.51
CA ILE A 385 -0.43 38.00 -20.31
C ILE A 385 -0.29 38.17 -18.80
N CYS A 386 0.94 38.06 -18.28
CA CYS A 386 1.24 38.45 -16.91
C CYS A 386 1.00 39.97 -16.80
N PRO A 387 0.22 40.46 -15.82
CA PRO A 387 -0.11 41.89 -15.75
C PRO A 387 1.06 42.77 -15.30
N ASP A 388 2.00 42.24 -14.51
CA ASP A 388 3.15 42.98 -14.00
C ASP A 388 4.36 42.04 -13.78
N PRO A 389 5.44 42.16 -14.59
CA PRO A 389 5.54 42.95 -15.82
C PRO A 389 4.61 42.42 -16.93
N GLN A 390 4.23 43.28 -17.87
CA GLN A 390 3.34 42.92 -19.00
C GLN A 390 4.01 41.96 -20.00
N LEU A 391 4.08 40.67 -19.66
CA LEU A 391 4.79 39.66 -20.45
C LEU A 391 3.82 38.58 -20.98
N PRO A 392 3.97 38.13 -22.24
CA PRO A 392 3.24 36.97 -22.74
C PRO A 392 3.52 35.73 -21.89
N ASN A 393 2.46 35.05 -21.45
CA ASN A 393 2.52 33.79 -20.70
C ASN A 393 2.06 32.63 -21.59
N ARG A 394 2.88 31.59 -21.69
CA ARG A 394 2.57 30.36 -22.42
C ARG A 394 2.66 29.17 -21.48
N ILE A 395 1.66 28.30 -21.55
CA ILE A 395 1.54 27.10 -20.71
C ILE A 395 1.75 25.88 -21.59
N TYR A 396 2.69 25.04 -21.19
CA TYR A 396 3.02 23.79 -21.85
C TYR A 396 2.64 22.61 -20.99
N ARG A 397 1.82 21.72 -21.54
CA ARG A 397 1.54 20.41 -20.97
C ARG A 397 2.68 19.47 -21.31
N ILE A 398 3.40 19.08 -20.26
CA ILE A 398 4.47 18.09 -20.34
C ILE A 398 3.86 16.73 -20.03
N ILE A 399 3.95 15.80 -20.99
CA ILE A 399 3.51 14.42 -20.83
C ILE A 399 4.74 13.55 -20.57
N TRP A 400 4.77 12.97 -19.38
CA TRP A 400 5.82 12.10 -18.89
C TRP A 400 5.43 10.65 -19.09
N GLN A 401 6.26 9.87 -19.78
CA GLN A 401 6.17 8.41 -19.81
C GLN A 401 7.56 7.79 -19.92
N GLY A 402 7.89 6.86 -19.01
CA GLY A 402 9.12 6.06 -19.08
C GLY A 402 8.83 4.69 -19.67
N GLU A 403 9.65 4.24 -20.63
CA GLU A 403 9.49 2.94 -21.26
C GLU A 403 10.18 1.84 -20.45
N ARG A 404 11.36 2.12 -19.88
CA ARG A 404 12.13 1.15 -19.09
C ARG A 404 11.91 1.29 -17.60
N LEU A 405 11.64 2.49 -17.15
CA LEU A 405 11.44 2.90 -15.78
C LEU A 405 10.02 3.51 -15.71
N PRO A 406 8.99 2.70 -15.43
CA PRO A 406 7.62 3.21 -15.38
C PRO A 406 7.55 4.27 -14.28
N MET A 407 6.82 5.37 -14.49
CA MET A 407 6.73 6.40 -13.45
C MET A 407 5.55 6.14 -12.54
N GLY A 408 5.77 6.27 -11.24
CA GLY A 408 4.72 6.52 -10.25
C GLY A 408 4.34 8.01 -10.24
N ARG A 409 3.24 8.34 -9.56
CA ARG A 409 2.78 9.72 -9.39
C ARG A 409 3.78 10.52 -8.59
N GLU A 410 4.26 9.98 -7.47
CA GLU A 410 5.23 10.65 -6.60
C GLU A 410 6.54 10.93 -7.36
N MET A 411 7.05 9.90 -8.04
CA MET A 411 8.23 10.00 -8.90
C MET A 411 8.07 11.08 -9.99
N CYS A 412 6.93 11.11 -10.68
CA CYS A 412 6.66 12.11 -11.72
C CYS A 412 6.67 13.54 -11.14
N GLY A 413 6.04 13.76 -9.98
CA GLY A 413 6.03 15.06 -9.32
C GLY A 413 7.44 15.53 -8.95
N ARG A 414 8.24 14.62 -8.38
CA ARG A 414 9.64 14.90 -8.01
C ARG A 414 10.51 15.22 -9.23
N ILE A 415 10.40 14.44 -10.31
CA ILE A 415 11.14 14.66 -11.57
C ILE A 415 10.75 15.99 -12.21
N HIS A 416 9.47 16.33 -12.21
CA HIS A 416 9.01 17.59 -12.78
C HIS A 416 9.45 18.79 -11.96
N GLU A 417 9.47 18.70 -10.63
CA GLU A 417 10.03 19.75 -9.78
C GLU A 417 11.54 19.91 -10.01
N GLU A 418 12.28 18.80 -10.14
CA GLU A 418 13.70 18.85 -10.52
C GLU A 418 13.91 19.53 -11.88
N LEU A 419 13.05 19.25 -12.86
CA LEU A 419 13.05 19.95 -14.15
C LEU A 419 12.80 21.45 -13.97
N ARG A 420 11.80 21.85 -13.15
CA ARG A 420 11.49 23.27 -12.88
C ARG A 420 12.67 24.00 -12.26
N CYS A 421 13.34 23.42 -11.27
CA CYS A 421 14.53 24.00 -10.65
C CYS A 421 15.67 24.17 -11.66
N ARG A 422 15.96 23.13 -12.45
CA ARG A 422 17.01 23.20 -13.48
C ARG A 422 16.70 24.21 -14.58
N LEU A 423 15.43 24.32 -14.98
CA LEU A 423 14.98 25.33 -15.94
C LEU A 423 15.25 26.74 -15.41
N ALA A 424 14.86 27.02 -14.16
CA ALA A 424 15.09 28.32 -13.54
C ALA A 424 16.58 28.66 -13.48
N GLN A 425 17.41 27.73 -13.03
CA GLN A 425 18.86 27.90 -12.97
C GLN A 425 19.47 28.15 -14.36
N LYS A 426 19.10 27.36 -15.36
CA LYS A 426 19.60 27.53 -16.74
C LYS A 426 19.18 28.85 -17.38
N ILE A 427 17.97 29.34 -17.09
CA ILE A 427 17.50 30.64 -17.57
C ILE A 427 18.35 31.76 -16.99
N GLU A 428 18.74 31.66 -15.72
CA GLU A 428 19.59 32.64 -15.04
C GLU A 428 21.06 32.55 -15.52
N ASP A 429 21.64 31.34 -15.54
CA ASP A 429 23.03 31.10 -15.91
C ASP A 429 23.35 31.53 -17.36
N ASP A 430 22.42 31.28 -18.28
CA ASP A 430 22.57 31.59 -19.71
C ASP A 430 21.94 32.96 -20.10
N ASP A 431 21.45 33.75 -19.11
CA ASP A 431 20.74 35.04 -19.28
C ASP A 431 19.65 35.01 -20.38
N LEU A 432 18.82 33.96 -20.34
CA LEU A 432 17.80 33.75 -21.37
C LEU A 432 16.63 34.74 -21.20
N PRO A 433 16.00 35.21 -22.30
CA PRO A 433 14.86 36.13 -22.28
C PRO A 433 13.54 35.43 -21.88
N LEU A 434 13.60 34.53 -20.91
CA LEU A 434 12.49 33.77 -20.36
C LEU A 434 12.40 34.01 -18.86
N THR A 435 11.26 33.68 -18.27
CA THR A 435 11.15 33.41 -16.84
C THR A 435 10.16 32.29 -16.65
N SER A 436 10.49 31.28 -15.85
CA SER A 436 9.55 30.25 -15.42
C SER A 436 8.92 30.71 -14.10
N ALA A 437 7.65 30.35 -13.86
CA ALA A 437 6.99 30.63 -12.58
C ALA A 437 7.45 29.66 -11.46
N ALA A 438 8.74 29.35 -11.39
CA ALA A 438 9.33 28.71 -10.23
C ALA A 438 9.46 29.76 -9.12
N PRO A 439 9.16 29.44 -7.84
CA PRO A 439 9.46 30.36 -6.76
C PRO A 439 10.96 30.63 -6.80
N ALA A 440 11.35 31.88 -7.03
CA ALA A 440 12.72 32.31 -6.91
C ALA A 440 13.19 31.90 -5.51
N ALA A 441 14.08 30.91 -5.44
CA ALA A 441 14.97 30.77 -4.31
C ALA A 441 15.67 32.12 -4.22
N ALA A 442 15.33 32.91 -3.20
CA ALA A 442 15.90 34.22 -3.00
C ALA A 442 17.42 34.06 -2.88
N ALA A 443 18.13 34.39 -3.96
CA ALA A 443 19.57 34.49 -3.95
C ALA A 443 19.94 35.59 -2.94
N PRO A 444 20.87 35.32 -2.00
CA PRO A 444 21.27 36.29 -1.00
C PRO A 444 22.09 37.40 -1.67
N ALA A 445 21.78 38.65 -1.35
CA ALA A 445 22.57 39.79 -1.80
C ALA A 445 24.02 39.71 -1.28
N PRO A 446 25.06 39.80 -2.14
CA PRO A 446 26.47 39.89 -1.75
C PRO A 446 26.87 41.37 -1.55
N ALA A 447 27.90 41.80 -0.81
CA ALA A 447 28.89 41.19 0.07
C ALA A 447 29.62 42.34 0.80
N ALA A 448 30.23 42.11 1.96
CA ALA A 448 31.57 42.63 2.29
C ALA A 448 32.12 42.00 3.60
N PRO A 449 33.44 41.81 3.72
CA PRO A 449 34.03 40.55 4.20
C PRO A 449 34.92 40.70 5.45
N ALA A 450 35.15 39.61 6.18
CA ALA A 450 36.50 39.18 6.61
C ALA A 450 36.51 37.85 7.38
N LYS A 451 37.17 36.87 6.75
CA LYS A 451 38.11 35.85 7.28
C LYS A 451 37.62 34.63 8.09
N GLU A 452 37.63 33.51 7.34
CA GLU A 452 38.38 32.24 7.56
C GLU A 452 38.16 31.41 8.83
N GLU A 453 37.43 30.31 8.61
CA GLU A 453 37.73 28.89 8.93
C GLU A 453 38.31 28.51 10.30
N ALA A 454 37.58 27.65 11.03
CA ALA A 454 38.01 26.27 11.30
C ALA A 454 36.89 25.45 11.96
N ALA A 455 36.84 24.17 11.62
CA ALA A 455 35.96 23.14 12.17
C ALA A 455 36.20 22.85 13.66
N GLY A 456 35.21 22.26 14.34
CA GLY A 456 35.43 21.55 15.60
C GLY A 456 34.24 21.56 16.54
N ASP A 457 33.65 20.38 16.70
CA ASP A 457 32.81 19.87 17.78
C ASP A 457 33.24 20.38 19.18
N ASP A 458 32.29 20.82 20.02
CA ASP A 458 32.16 20.38 21.42
C ASP A 458 31.12 21.21 22.21
N ASP A 459 30.40 20.44 23.00
CA ASP A 459 29.43 20.74 24.05
C ASP A 459 29.86 21.89 25.00
N PHE A 460 28.99 22.87 25.23
CA PHE A 460 29.16 23.86 26.31
C PHE A 460 27.80 24.29 26.88
N ASP A 461 27.31 23.46 27.80
CA ASP A 461 26.28 23.83 28.77
C ASP A 461 26.82 24.93 29.70
N LEU A 462 26.16 26.09 29.68
CA LEU A 462 26.58 27.33 30.35
C LEU A 462 25.68 27.69 31.55
N PHE A 463 24.84 26.80 32.08
CA PHE A 463 24.13 27.10 33.33
C PHE A 463 23.94 25.87 34.21
N GLY A 464 25.05 25.42 34.81
CA GLY A 464 25.02 24.62 36.03
C GLY A 464 24.76 25.50 37.26
N SER A 465 23.62 25.32 37.89
CA SER A 465 23.53 25.36 39.36
C SER A 465 22.47 24.35 39.82
N GLU A 466 22.98 23.31 40.47
CA GLU A 466 22.27 22.24 41.18
C GLU A 466 21.23 22.81 42.17
N ASP A 467 20.05 22.20 42.20
CA ASP A 467 19.39 21.84 43.46
C ASP A 467 18.46 20.63 43.20
N GLU A 468 18.87 19.48 43.74
CA GLU A 468 18.05 18.28 43.89
C GLU A 468 16.99 18.54 44.96
N GLU A 469 15.70 18.48 44.62
CA GLU A 469 14.68 17.72 45.35
C GLU A 469 13.28 17.95 44.73
N GLU A 470 12.67 16.81 44.39
CA GLU A 470 11.25 16.50 44.19
C GLU A 470 10.23 17.65 44.02
N ASP A 471 9.63 17.72 42.82
CA ASP A 471 8.19 17.94 42.67
C ASP A 471 7.75 17.52 41.26
N ALA A 472 7.17 16.32 41.13
CA ALA A 472 6.62 15.79 39.88
C ALA A 472 5.51 16.66 39.25
N GLU A 473 5.00 17.66 39.99
CA GLU A 473 4.04 18.64 39.50
C GLU A 473 4.69 19.81 38.76
N LYS A 474 5.92 20.23 39.12
CA LYS A 474 6.62 21.31 38.40
C LYS A 474 7.15 20.82 37.05
N ALA A 475 7.55 19.56 36.94
CA ALA A 475 7.92 18.95 35.66
C ALA A 475 6.75 18.95 34.67
N LYS A 476 5.53 18.64 35.13
CA LYS A 476 4.32 18.72 34.30
C LYS A 476 3.94 20.15 33.94
N ILE A 477 4.08 21.11 34.86
CA ILE A 477 3.81 22.53 34.56
C ILE A 477 4.87 23.09 33.60
N VAL A 478 6.12 22.66 33.69
CA VAL A 478 7.20 23.05 32.78
C VAL A 478 7.01 22.39 31.41
N GLU A 479 6.62 21.12 31.33
CA GLU A 479 6.22 20.47 30.08
C GLU A 479 4.97 21.11 29.46
N GLU A 480 3.96 21.44 30.26
CA GLU A 480 2.74 22.11 29.79
C GLU A 480 3.03 23.56 29.35
N ARG A 481 3.94 24.26 30.04
CA ARG A 481 4.44 25.57 29.63
C ARG A 481 5.33 25.48 28.39
N LEU A 482 6.15 24.44 28.24
CA LEU A 482 6.99 24.18 27.07
C LEU A 482 6.15 23.75 25.87
N ALA A 483 5.09 22.97 26.07
CA ALA A 483 4.09 22.62 25.07
C ALA A 483 3.27 23.85 24.66
N ALA A 484 2.84 24.69 25.62
CA ALA A 484 2.21 25.96 25.33
C ALA A 484 3.17 26.97 24.66
N TYR A 485 4.47 26.91 24.93
CA TYR A 485 5.49 27.69 24.22
C TYR A 485 5.85 27.10 22.85
N ALA A 486 5.74 25.78 22.66
CA ALA A 486 5.90 25.10 21.38
C ALA A 486 4.69 25.35 20.47
N GLU A 487 3.47 25.37 21.00
CA GLU A 487 2.25 25.81 20.31
C GLU A 487 2.24 27.31 20.02
N LYS A 488 2.82 28.14 20.91
CA LYS A 488 3.00 29.57 20.63
C LYS A 488 4.18 29.87 19.69
N LYS A 489 5.19 28.99 19.61
CA LYS A 489 6.26 29.03 18.60
C LYS A 489 5.76 28.49 17.25
N SER A 490 4.89 27.49 17.20
CA SER A 490 4.26 27.02 15.96
C SER A 490 3.25 28.04 15.40
N LYS A 491 2.71 28.90 16.26
CA LYS A 491 1.89 30.07 15.87
C LYS A 491 2.68 31.33 15.51
N LYS A 492 4.03 31.29 15.46
CA LYS A 492 4.80 32.32 14.75
C LYS A 492 4.82 31.99 13.27
N ALA A 493 3.89 32.63 12.55
CA ALA A 493 3.71 32.56 11.12
C ALA A 493 5.01 32.81 10.35
N GLY A 494 5.54 31.75 9.72
CA GLY A 494 6.17 31.89 8.42
C GLY A 494 5.09 32.12 7.35
N PRO A 495 5.46 32.41 6.09
CA PRO A 495 4.48 32.62 5.03
C PRO A 495 3.65 31.34 4.84
N ILE A 496 2.42 31.33 5.36
CA ILE A 496 1.48 30.22 5.19
C ILE A 496 1.03 30.30 3.73
N ALA A 497 1.53 29.38 2.91
CA ALA A 497 1.04 29.22 1.54
C ALA A 497 -0.45 28.87 1.60
N LYS A 498 -1.26 29.68 0.91
CA LYS A 498 -2.69 29.42 0.76
C LYS A 498 -2.92 28.92 -0.65
N SER A 499 -3.96 28.13 -0.84
CA SER A 499 -4.40 27.73 -2.18
C SER A 499 -5.89 28.01 -2.33
N SER A 500 -6.24 28.69 -3.40
CA SER A 500 -7.62 28.87 -3.87
C SER A 500 -7.98 27.73 -4.80
N VAL A 501 -8.93 26.90 -4.41
CA VAL A 501 -9.40 25.72 -5.15
C VAL A 501 -10.84 25.95 -5.61
N ILE A 502 -11.14 25.58 -6.84
CA ILE A 502 -12.50 25.58 -7.39
C ILE A 502 -12.97 24.13 -7.52
N LEU A 503 -14.02 23.78 -6.79
CA LEU A 503 -14.59 22.44 -6.74
C LEU A 503 -15.93 22.42 -7.49
N ASP A 504 -16.10 21.43 -8.38
CA ASP A 504 -17.36 21.10 -9.01
C ASP A 504 -17.99 19.92 -8.26
N VAL A 505 -19.12 20.14 -7.59
CA VAL A 505 -19.90 19.12 -6.89
C VAL A 505 -21.06 18.70 -7.80
N LYS A 506 -21.09 17.41 -8.16
CA LYS A 506 -22.11 16.83 -9.03
C LYS A 506 -23.16 16.07 -8.22
N PRO A 507 -24.45 16.38 -8.39
CA PRO A 507 -25.53 15.62 -7.77
C PRO A 507 -25.76 14.28 -8.49
N TRP A 508 -26.59 13.42 -7.90
CA TRP A 508 -27.00 12.16 -8.49
C TRP A 508 -27.98 12.32 -9.66
N ASP A 509 -28.94 13.24 -9.54
CA ASP A 509 -29.98 13.48 -10.55
C ASP A 509 -30.56 14.91 -10.47
N ASP A 510 -31.41 15.28 -11.43
CA ASP A 510 -32.09 16.59 -11.54
C ASP A 510 -33.13 16.87 -10.43
N GLU A 511 -33.57 15.84 -9.69
CA GLU A 511 -34.46 15.98 -8.53
C GLU A 511 -33.73 16.35 -7.22
N THR A 512 -32.39 16.40 -7.20
CA THR A 512 -31.60 16.69 -5.98
C THR A 512 -31.64 18.19 -5.64
N ASP A 513 -31.97 18.56 -4.39
CA ASP A 513 -31.99 19.98 -3.97
C ASP A 513 -30.56 20.57 -3.89
N LEU A 514 -30.24 21.38 -4.90
CA LEU A 514 -28.94 22.03 -5.05
C LEU A 514 -28.66 23.11 -3.99
N VAL A 515 -29.72 23.71 -3.42
CA VAL A 515 -29.60 24.74 -2.38
C VAL A 515 -29.30 24.11 -1.03
N GLU A 516 -29.87 22.93 -0.77
CA GLU A 516 -29.53 22.13 0.41
C GLU A 516 -28.10 21.59 0.32
N MET A 517 -27.70 21.08 -0.85
CA MET A 517 -26.33 20.62 -1.09
C MET A 517 -25.28 21.73 -0.85
N GLU A 518 -25.54 22.97 -1.27
CA GLU A 518 -24.63 24.09 -0.99
C GLU A 518 -24.51 24.38 0.51
N LYS A 519 -25.64 24.34 1.26
CA LYS A 519 -25.62 24.55 2.72
C LYS A 519 -24.84 23.46 3.44
N LEU A 520 -25.01 22.21 3.01
CA LEU A 520 -24.30 21.05 3.55
C LEU A 520 -22.79 21.17 3.31
N VAL A 521 -22.35 21.47 2.09
CA VAL A 521 -20.92 21.68 1.78
C VAL A 521 -20.34 22.83 2.60
N ARG A 522 -21.07 23.94 2.79
CA ARG A 522 -20.64 25.07 3.63
C ARG A 522 -20.61 24.76 5.13
N SER A 523 -21.26 23.69 5.59
CA SER A 523 -21.29 23.31 7.01
C SER A 523 -20.02 22.62 7.49
N ILE A 524 -19.12 22.22 6.58
CA ILE A 524 -17.82 21.67 6.92
C ILE A 524 -16.92 22.80 7.45
N GLU A 525 -16.60 22.73 8.75
CA GLU A 525 -15.65 23.62 9.43
C GLU A 525 -14.32 22.90 9.70
N MET A 526 -13.20 23.46 9.21
CA MET A 526 -11.83 22.98 9.44
C MET A 526 -10.89 24.17 9.69
N ASP A 527 -9.88 24.00 10.55
CA ASP A 527 -8.88 25.05 10.79
C ASP A 527 -8.03 25.30 9.53
N GLY A 528 -8.16 26.49 8.95
CA GLY A 528 -7.50 26.86 7.69
C GLY A 528 -8.36 26.73 6.43
N LEU A 529 -9.65 26.41 6.55
CA LEU A 529 -10.61 26.32 5.44
C LEU A 529 -11.55 27.54 5.39
N VAL A 530 -11.64 28.21 4.24
CA VAL A 530 -12.54 29.35 4.02
C VAL A 530 -13.34 29.15 2.74
N TRP A 531 -14.67 29.06 2.86
CA TRP A 531 -15.57 28.95 1.71
C TRP A 531 -15.79 30.30 1.02
N GLY A 532 -15.67 30.32 -0.30
CA GLY A 532 -15.92 31.46 -1.18
C GLY A 532 -17.30 31.45 -1.83
N GLY A 533 -17.41 32.13 -2.97
CA GLY A 533 -18.63 32.19 -3.78
C GLY A 533 -18.92 30.87 -4.49
N GLY A 534 -20.21 30.51 -4.60
CA GLY A 534 -20.70 29.38 -5.37
C GLY A 534 -21.57 29.84 -6.55
N LYS A 535 -21.56 29.11 -7.66
CA LYS A 535 -22.48 29.30 -8.80
C LYS A 535 -22.95 27.96 -9.34
N LEU A 536 -24.18 27.91 -9.84
CA LEU A 536 -24.73 26.72 -10.49
C LEU A 536 -24.44 26.78 -12.00
N LEU A 537 -23.89 25.71 -12.56
CA LEU A 537 -23.59 25.60 -13.98
C LEU A 537 -24.34 24.40 -14.59
N PRO A 538 -25.04 24.55 -15.73
CA PRO A 538 -25.70 23.43 -16.40
C PRO A 538 -24.68 22.50 -17.08
N ILE A 539 -24.86 21.18 -16.90
CA ILE A 539 -24.03 20.14 -17.56
C ILE A 539 -24.79 19.49 -18.73
N GLY A 540 -26.12 19.57 -18.73
CA GLY A 540 -27.00 19.00 -19.76
C GLY A 540 -28.10 18.14 -19.13
N TYR A 541 -29.15 17.85 -19.91
CA TYR A 541 -30.26 16.96 -19.50
C TYR A 541 -30.98 17.34 -18.19
N GLY A 542 -31.06 18.64 -17.86
CA GLY A 542 -31.70 19.12 -16.63
C GLY A 542 -30.79 19.13 -15.40
N ILE A 543 -29.60 18.52 -15.46
CA ILE A 543 -28.66 18.42 -14.34
C ILE A 543 -27.74 19.64 -14.30
N ASN A 544 -27.72 20.32 -13.15
CA ASN A 544 -26.80 21.41 -12.83
C ASN A 544 -25.76 20.95 -11.80
N LYS A 545 -24.51 21.38 -11.96
CA LYS A 545 -23.46 21.21 -10.94
C LYS A 545 -23.31 22.48 -10.10
N LEU A 546 -22.87 22.30 -8.85
CA LEU A 546 -22.44 23.39 -7.98
C LEU A 546 -20.95 23.60 -8.15
N GLN A 547 -20.55 24.78 -8.62
CA GLN A 547 -19.17 25.21 -8.67
C GLN A 547 -18.89 26.14 -7.49
N ILE A 548 -18.10 25.71 -6.50
CA ILE A 548 -17.80 26.46 -5.28
C ILE A 548 -16.30 26.72 -5.15
N ILE A 549 -15.96 27.94 -4.74
CA ILE A 549 -14.57 28.36 -4.47
C ILE A 549 -14.27 28.09 -3.00
N THR A 550 -13.08 27.59 -2.69
CA THR A 550 -12.58 27.44 -1.33
C THR A 550 -11.12 27.89 -1.25
N VAL A 551 -10.74 28.49 -0.12
CA VAL A 551 -9.36 28.87 0.19
C VAL A 551 -8.88 28.01 1.34
N ILE A 552 -7.79 27.27 1.13
CA ILE A 552 -7.20 26.37 2.11
C ILE A 552 -5.79 26.81 2.49
N GLU A 553 -5.39 26.51 3.72
CA GLU A 553 -4.00 26.58 4.17
C GLU A 553 -3.31 25.24 3.91
N ASP A 554 -2.34 25.20 2.98
CA ASP A 554 -1.73 23.96 2.44
C ASP A 554 -1.10 23.06 3.51
N LEU A 555 -0.64 23.65 4.62
CA LEU A 555 0.00 22.92 5.72
C LEU A 555 -1.00 22.26 6.68
N LYS A 556 -2.29 22.61 6.61
CA LYS A 556 -3.32 22.15 7.57
C LYS A 556 -4.45 21.38 6.91
N VAL A 557 -4.82 21.74 5.69
CA VAL A 557 -5.98 21.18 5.00
C VAL A 557 -5.52 20.60 3.67
N SER A 558 -5.57 19.27 3.55
CA SER A 558 -5.40 18.57 2.28
C SER A 558 -6.66 18.73 1.42
N VAL A 559 -6.50 19.04 0.14
CA VAL A 559 -7.61 19.12 -0.83
C VAL A 559 -8.29 17.76 -0.96
N ASP A 560 -7.50 16.69 -0.94
CA ASP A 560 -8.00 15.33 -1.09
C ASP A 560 -8.85 14.94 0.14
N ASP A 561 -8.42 15.31 1.35
CA ASP A 561 -9.20 15.07 2.58
C ASP A 561 -10.52 15.86 2.55
N LEU A 562 -10.49 17.11 2.06
CA LEU A 562 -11.70 17.92 1.92
C LEU A 562 -12.68 17.31 0.91
N ILE A 563 -12.18 16.79 -0.22
CA ILE A 563 -12.99 16.09 -1.22
C ILE A 563 -13.58 14.80 -0.65
N GLU A 564 -12.77 14.00 0.05
CA GLU A 564 -13.23 12.78 0.70
C GLU A 564 -14.33 13.07 1.71
N ARG A 565 -14.17 14.11 2.52
CA ARG A 565 -15.16 14.49 3.53
C ARG A 565 -16.49 14.93 2.92
N ILE A 566 -16.46 15.69 1.82
CA ILE A 566 -17.68 16.10 1.11
C ILE A 566 -18.42 14.89 0.53
N ILE A 567 -17.70 13.89 0.06
CA ILE A 567 -18.29 12.67 -0.53
C ILE A 567 -18.81 11.74 0.58
N GLU A 568 -18.09 11.59 1.69
CA GLU A 568 -18.43 10.69 2.79
C GLU A 568 -19.59 11.23 3.65
N ASP A 569 -19.60 12.52 3.97
CA ASP A 569 -20.64 13.10 4.84
C ASP A 569 -21.96 13.37 4.08
N PHE A 570 -21.91 13.49 2.75
CA PHE A 570 -23.07 13.86 1.91
C PHE A 570 -23.32 12.87 0.74
N GLU A 571 -23.06 11.58 0.94
CA GLU A 571 -23.20 10.50 -0.05
C GLU A 571 -24.59 10.45 -0.72
N ASP A 572 -25.65 10.81 0.01
CA ASP A 572 -27.03 10.82 -0.49
C ASP A 572 -27.29 11.93 -1.53
N HIS A 573 -26.49 13.00 -1.53
CA HIS A 573 -26.68 14.19 -2.37
C HIS A 573 -25.57 14.36 -3.42
N VAL A 574 -24.36 13.88 -3.13
CA VAL A 574 -23.16 14.09 -3.95
C VAL A 574 -22.73 12.79 -4.61
N GLN A 575 -22.72 12.77 -5.94
CA GLN A 575 -22.20 11.65 -6.73
C GLN A 575 -20.67 11.69 -6.83
N SER A 576 -20.11 12.87 -7.07
CA SER A 576 -18.66 13.07 -7.21
C SER A 576 -18.29 14.55 -7.06
N VAL A 577 -17.03 14.80 -6.71
CA VAL A 577 -16.43 16.13 -6.63
C VAL A 577 -15.19 16.16 -7.52
N ASP A 578 -15.12 17.14 -8.43
CA ASP A 578 -14.00 17.34 -9.34
C ASP A 578 -13.28 18.67 -9.04
N ILE A 579 -11.95 18.68 -9.15
CA ILE A 579 -11.17 19.92 -9.09
C ILE A 579 -11.18 20.58 -10.48
N VAL A 580 -11.71 21.80 -10.56
CA VAL A 580 -11.75 22.59 -11.81
C VAL A 580 -10.49 23.41 -11.99
N ALA A 581 -10.06 24.07 -10.91
CA ALA A 581 -8.90 24.92 -10.92
C ALA A 581 -8.25 24.89 -9.53
N PHE A 582 -6.92 24.96 -9.53
CA PHE A 582 -6.10 25.01 -8.32
C PHE A 582 -5.09 26.14 -8.50
N ASN A 583 -5.24 27.21 -7.72
CA ASN A 583 -4.40 28.39 -7.77
C ASN A 583 -3.73 28.60 -6.43
N LYS A 584 -2.39 28.61 -6.40
CA LYS A 584 -1.63 28.95 -5.20
C LYS A 584 -1.64 30.48 -5.01
N ILE A 585 -1.91 30.94 -3.79
CA ILE A 585 -2.06 32.36 -3.41
C ILE A 585 -1.19 32.76 -2.22
#